data_AF-A0A2N5GVK0-F1
#
_entry.id   AF-A0A2N5GVK0-F1
#
_cell.length_a   1.000
_cell.length_b   1.000
_cell.length_c   1.000
_cell.angle_alpha   90.00
_cell.angle_beta   90.00
_cell.angle_gamma   90.00
#
_symmetry.space_group_name_H-M   'P 1'
#
loop_
_entity.id
_entity.type
_entity.pdbx_description
1 polymer ?
#
loop_
_entity_poly.entity_id
_entity_poly.type
_entity_poly.pdbx_seq_one_letter_code
_entity_poly.pdbx_strand_id
1 'polypeptide(L)'
;MKVNQEMEFVNDVVQECIKWDFFDKTLFEKYGILTSEGFQKRYLLAVSRRKDIVIPPEHYLVKIDNDRNNSVNDDNNPDDEDKNTTKEIKRKESKRNKDIPVYEEIIGYLNQKAGKNFSHKSEANRKLINGRISEGRTLHHFKHVIDVKCEQWLEDPAMNEYLRPSTLFAQKNFENYVNQKSKVNKQKPSDPRDKEIDFQRWIQEGKDPETFDWGK
;
A
#
# COMPACT_ATOMS: atom_id res chain seq x y z
N MET A 1 5.74 25.27 34.53
CA MET A 1 4.48 25.91 34.09
C MET A 1 3.33 25.18 34.76
N LYS A 2 2.70 25.75 35.79
CA LYS A 2 1.47 25.20 36.37
C LYS A 2 0.31 25.92 35.71
N VAL A 3 -0.41 25.21 34.85
CA VAL A 3 -1.67 25.70 34.29
C VAL A 3 -2.71 25.53 35.39
N ASN A 4 -3.29 26.63 35.87
CA ASN A 4 -4.31 26.63 36.92
C ASN A 4 -5.67 26.66 36.24
N GLN A 5 -6.18 25.49 35.84
CA GLN A 5 -7.53 25.34 35.28
C GLN A 5 -8.42 24.57 36.25
N GLU A 6 -9.71 24.86 36.19
CA GLU A 6 -10.71 24.17 36.97
C GLU A 6 -10.77 22.69 36.58
N MET A 7 -10.85 21.82 37.58
CA MET A 7 -10.82 20.37 37.39
C MET A 7 -12.02 19.87 36.56
N GLU A 8 -13.16 20.55 36.67
CA GLU A 8 -14.36 20.27 35.87
C GLU A 8 -14.10 20.49 34.38
N PHE A 9 -13.47 21.61 34.02
CA PHE A 9 -13.12 21.89 32.62
C PHE A 9 -12.19 20.85 32.02
N VAL A 10 -11.18 20.39 32.76
CA VAL A 10 -10.26 19.34 32.28
C VAL A 10 -11.01 18.03 32.04
N ASN A 11 -11.95 17.69 32.92
CA ASN A 11 -12.75 16.48 32.76
C ASN A 11 -13.65 16.58 31.53
N ASP A 12 -14.29 17.73 31.30
CA ASP A 12 -15.15 17.96 30.12
C ASP A 12 -14.36 17.81 28.81
N VAL A 13 -13.15 18.37 28.75
CA VAL A 13 -12.26 18.21 27.59
C VAL A 13 -11.91 16.73 27.36
N VAL A 14 -11.60 16.00 28.42
CA VAL A 14 -11.29 14.56 28.32
C VAL A 14 -12.50 13.77 27.82
N GLN A 15 -13.70 14.04 28.33
CA GLN A 15 -14.94 13.41 27.87
C GLN A 15 -15.23 13.72 26.40
N GLU A 16 -14.96 14.95 25.97
CA GLU A 16 -15.09 15.32 24.56
C GLU A 16 -14.06 14.58 23.71
N CYS A 17 -12.79 14.49 24.11
CA CYS A 17 -11.80 13.69 23.38
C CYS A 17 -12.22 12.21 23.25
N ILE A 18 -12.86 11.63 24.27
CA ILE A 18 -13.38 10.26 24.19
C ILE A 18 -14.57 10.18 23.21
N LYS A 19 -15.49 11.15 23.27
CA LYS A 19 -16.65 11.22 22.36
C LYS A 19 -16.25 11.30 20.89
N TRP A 20 -15.13 11.94 20.59
CA TRP A 20 -14.59 12.10 19.24
C TRP A 20 -13.64 10.97 18.81
N ASP A 21 -13.62 9.85 19.55
CA ASP A 21 -12.71 8.70 19.33
C ASP A 21 -11.21 9.09 19.32
N PHE A 22 -10.85 10.21 19.94
CA PHE A 22 -9.47 10.64 20.09
C PHE A 22 -8.74 9.80 21.14
N PHE A 23 -9.45 9.40 22.20
CA PHE A 23 -9.05 8.40 23.18
C PHE A 23 -9.99 7.21 23.17
N ASP A 24 -9.44 6.03 23.45
CA ASP A 24 -10.20 4.80 23.58
C ASP A 24 -11.04 4.84 24.85
N LYS A 25 -12.37 4.79 24.64
CA LYS A 25 -13.36 4.83 25.71
C LYS A 25 -13.18 3.68 26.70
N THR A 26 -12.93 2.47 26.22
CA THR A 26 -12.88 1.29 27.09
C THR A 26 -11.66 1.30 28.01
N LEU A 27 -10.52 1.76 27.52
CA LEU A 27 -9.29 1.90 28.29
C LEU A 27 -9.37 3.04 29.30
N PHE A 28 -10.01 4.14 28.93
CA PHE A 28 -10.24 5.22 29.87
C PHE A 28 -11.19 4.82 30.99
N GLU A 29 -12.36 4.26 30.67
CA GLU A 29 -13.37 3.89 31.67
C GLU A 29 -12.89 2.77 32.61
N LYS A 30 -12.17 1.78 32.07
CA LYS A 30 -11.75 0.59 32.85
C LYS A 30 -10.43 0.78 33.58
N TYR A 31 -9.50 1.56 33.02
CA TYR A 31 -8.12 1.66 33.52
C TYR A 31 -7.63 3.09 33.74
N GLY A 32 -8.42 4.11 33.38
CA GLY A 32 -8.03 5.52 33.47
C GLY A 32 -6.96 5.92 32.45
N ILE A 33 -6.78 5.16 31.38
CA ILE A 33 -5.70 5.36 30.40
C ILE A 33 -6.19 6.19 29.22
N LEU A 34 -5.61 7.38 29.04
CA LEU A 34 -5.83 8.26 27.89
C LEU A 34 -4.92 7.87 26.72
N THR A 35 -5.35 6.88 25.95
CA THR A 35 -4.58 6.40 24.80
C THR A 35 -5.49 6.08 23.62
N SER A 36 -4.91 5.89 22.44
CA SER A 36 -5.62 5.42 21.25
C SER A 36 -4.68 4.57 20.41
N GLU A 37 -5.22 3.86 19.43
CA GLU A 37 -4.41 3.03 18.53
C GLU A 37 -3.26 3.83 17.88
N GLY A 38 -3.53 5.08 17.49
CA GLY A 38 -2.53 5.98 16.91
C GLY A 38 -1.43 6.38 17.91
N PHE A 39 -1.80 6.68 19.15
CA PHE A 39 -0.83 7.02 20.20
C PHE A 39 0.07 5.83 20.56
N GLN A 40 -0.51 4.65 20.71
CA GLN A 40 0.24 3.43 20.99
C GLN A 40 1.20 3.09 19.85
N LYS A 41 0.78 3.17 18.58
CA LYS A 41 1.66 2.96 17.40
C LYS A 41 2.88 3.88 17.43
N ARG A 42 2.66 5.17 17.68
CA ARG A 42 3.74 6.16 17.74
C ARG A 42 4.67 5.92 18.91
N TYR A 43 4.12 5.64 20.09
CA TYR A 43 4.91 5.31 21.28
C TYR A 43 5.83 4.12 20.99
N LEU A 44 5.28 3.02 20.47
CA LEU A 44 6.04 1.80 20.18
C LEU A 44 7.07 1.97 19.09
N LEU A 45 6.79 2.80 18.09
CA LEU A 45 7.77 3.17 17.08
C LEU A 45 8.94 3.95 17.71
N ALA A 46 8.66 4.84 18.66
CA ALA A 46 9.68 5.62 19.36
C ALA A 46 10.51 4.76 20.33
N VAL A 47 9.88 3.78 20.98
CA VAL A 47 10.56 2.92 21.95
C VAL A 47 11.14 1.64 21.36
N SER A 48 10.92 1.34 20.07
CA SER A 48 11.28 0.04 19.46
C SER A 48 12.76 -0.37 19.56
N ARG A 49 13.65 0.56 19.92
CA ARG A 49 15.09 0.32 20.14
C ARG A 49 15.44 -0.03 21.59
N ARG A 50 14.50 0.07 22.52
CA ARG A 50 14.71 -0.23 23.95
C ARG A 50 14.47 -1.71 24.22
N LYS A 51 15.30 -2.28 25.10
CA LYS A 51 15.30 -3.71 25.42
C LYS A 51 14.04 -4.18 26.13
N ASP A 52 13.46 -3.34 26.99
CA ASP A 52 12.34 -3.70 27.85
C ASP A 52 11.22 -2.68 27.72
N ILE A 53 10.16 -3.03 26.98
CA ILE A 53 8.92 -2.28 26.91
C ILE A 53 7.81 -3.20 27.41
N VAL A 54 7.28 -2.90 28.59
CA VAL A 54 6.18 -3.66 29.17
C VAL A 54 4.92 -2.81 29.09
N ILE A 55 4.07 -3.11 28.12
CA ILE A 55 2.66 -2.68 28.13
C ILE A 55 1.84 -3.95 28.43
N PRO A 56 1.03 -3.99 29.50
CA PRO A 56 0.25 -5.17 29.79
C PRO A 56 -0.73 -5.47 28.64
N PRO A 57 -0.89 -6.74 28.21
CA PRO A 57 -1.67 -7.11 27.03
C PRO A 57 -3.11 -6.59 27.03
N GLU A 58 -3.71 -6.46 28.20
CA GLU A 58 -5.07 -5.96 28.40
C GLU A 58 -5.25 -4.46 28.08
N HIS A 59 -4.15 -3.71 27.96
CA HIS A 59 -4.18 -2.28 27.60
C HIS A 59 -3.78 -2.02 26.15
N TYR A 60 -3.62 -3.08 25.37
CA TYR A 60 -2.98 -3.06 24.07
C TYR A 60 -4.02 -2.99 22.94
N LEU A 61 -4.20 -1.81 22.34
CA LEU A 61 -5.21 -1.57 21.30
C LEU A 61 -4.72 -1.96 19.90
N VAL A 62 -3.42 -1.83 19.68
CA VAL A 62 -2.80 -2.17 18.41
C VAL A 62 -2.66 -3.69 18.37
N LYS A 63 -2.60 -4.32 17.19
CA LYS A 63 -2.11 -5.70 17.08
C LYS A 63 -0.63 -5.58 16.72
N ILE A 64 0.31 -5.82 17.65
CA ILE A 64 1.74 -5.84 17.29
C ILE A 64 1.95 -7.07 16.44
N ASP A 65 2.21 -6.86 15.16
CA ASP A 65 3.02 -7.80 14.40
C ASP A 65 4.44 -7.70 14.97
N ASN A 66 4.79 -8.67 15.83
CA ASN A 66 6.06 -8.77 16.56
C ASN A 66 7.26 -9.08 15.63
N ASP A 67 7.25 -8.55 14.40
CA ASP A 67 8.28 -8.82 13.40
C ASP A 67 9.44 -7.80 13.40
N ARG A 68 9.56 -7.02 14.48
CA ARG A 68 10.71 -6.15 14.71
C ARG A 68 11.73 -6.81 15.64
N ASN A 69 12.27 -7.95 15.23
CA ASN A 69 13.62 -8.31 15.65
C ASN A 69 14.62 -7.50 14.82
N ASN A 70 14.69 -6.19 15.05
CA ASN A 70 15.85 -5.40 14.68
C ASN A 70 16.63 -5.11 15.95
N SER A 71 17.34 -6.13 16.46
CA SER A 71 18.36 -5.93 17.47
C SER A 71 19.60 -5.35 16.78
N VAL A 72 19.55 -4.06 16.41
CA VAL A 72 20.76 -3.26 16.24
C VAL A 72 20.77 -2.33 17.44
N ASN A 73 21.58 -2.71 18.42
CA ASN A 73 21.82 -1.98 19.64
C ASN A 73 23.08 -1.13 19.43
N ASP A 74 22.94 0.20 19.34
CA ASP A 74 24.07 1.14 19.23
C ASP A 74 24.54 1.66 20.62
N ASP A 75 24.11 1.04 21.72
CA ASP A 75 24.53 1.43 23.08
C ASP A 75 25.67 0.55 23.64
N ASN A 76 26.43 -0.14 22.79
CA ASN A 76 27.71 -0.73 23.19
C ASN A 76 28.82 -0.05 22.40
N ASN A 77 29.58 0.83 23.06
CA ASN A 77 30.94 1.12 22.66
C ASN A 77 31.85 0.14 23.42
N PRO A 78 32.39 -0.92 22.78
CA PRO A 78 33.61 -1.56 23.25
C PRO A 78 34.74 -1.26 22.27
N ASP A 79 35.87 -0.81 22.82
CA ASP A 79 37.15 -0.70 22.14
C ASP A 79 37.58 -2.05 21.51
N ASP A 80 38.16 -1.92 20.32
CA ASP A 80 39.23 -2.73 19.71
C ASP A 80 39.07 -4.23 19.33
N GLU A 81 39.76 -4.52 18.21
CA GLU A 81 40.25 -5.78 17.64
C GLU A 81 39.31 -6.83 16.97
N ASP A 82 39.31 -6.76 15.64
CA ASP A 82 39.81 -7.79 14.69
C ASP A 82 39.27 -9.25 14.74
N LYS A 83 38.56 -9.63 13.66
CA LYS A 83 38.71 -10.87 12.84
C LYS A 83 37.41 -11.43 12.24
N ASN A 84 37.46 -11.47 10.92
CA ASN A 84 36.59 -12.10 9.92
C ASN A 84 36.33 -13.61 10.13
N THR A 85 35.07 -14.09 10.08
CA THR A 85 34.73 -15.33 9.34
C THR A 85 33.23 -15.51 9.05
N THR A 86 32.93 -15.71 7.78
CA THR A 86 31.66 -16.13 7.16
C THR A 86 31.17 -17.50 7.66
N LYS A 87 29.90 -17.64 8.09
CA LYS A 87 29.14 -18.90 8.01
C LYS A 87 27.66 -18.65 7.71
N GLU A 88 27.24 -19.07 6.51
CA GLU A 88 25.85 -19.24 6.10
C GLU A 88 25.08 -20.15 7.07
N ILE A 89 23.89 -19.74 7.50
CA ILE A 89 22.88 -20.67 8.03
C ILE A 89 21.54 -20.37 7.35
N LYS A 90 21.19 -21.25 6.42
CA LYS A 90 19.82 -21.46 5.93
C LYS A 90 18.92 -21.82 7.12
N ARG A 91 17.85 -21.06 7.37
CA ARG A 91 16.68 -21.56 8.10
C ARG A 91 15.39 -21.17 7.37
N LYS A 92 14.82 -22.17 6.70
CA LYS A 92 13.39 -22.27 6.44
C LYS A 92 12.72 -22.57 7.78
N GLU A 93 11.76 -21.76 8.22
CA GLU A 93 10.40 -22.25 8.51
C GLU A 93 9.37 -21.15 8.83
N SER A 94 8.33 -21.13 7.97
CA SER A 94 6.89 -21.06 8.29
C SER A 94 6.35 -19.93 9.20
N LYS A 95 6.36 -18.70 8.69
CA LYS A 95 5.35 -17.68 9.07
C LYS A 95 4.16 -17.73 8.11
N ARG A 96 3.21 -18.63 8.38
CA ARG A 96 1.90 -18.64 7.71
C ARG A 96 0.90 -17.96 8.65
N ASN A 97 0.36 -16.81 8.26
CA ASN A 97 -1.09 -16.48 8.39
C ASN A 97 -1.46 -15.01 8.62
N LYS A 98 -0.52 -14.05 8.76
CA LYS A 98 -0.90 -12.62 8.85
C LYS A 98 -0.43 -11.74 7.68
N ASP A 99 0.64 -12.12 6.98
CA ASP A 99 1.09 -11.39 5.79
C ASP A 99 0.38 -11.81 4.49
N ILE A 100 -0.33 -12.94 4.52
CA ILE A 100 -1.04 -13.50 3.36
C ILE A 100 -2.04 -12.49 2.75
N PRO A 101 -2.87 -11.76 3.53
CA PRO A 101 -3.91 -10.91 2.97
C PRO A 101 -3.37 -9.81 2.06
N VAL A 102 -2.28 -9.14 2.42
CA VAL A 102 -1.75 -8.02 1.64
C VAL A 102 -1.13 -8.49 0.32
N TYR A 103 -0.33 -9.57 0.35
CA TYR A 103 0.25 -10.10 -0.89
C TYR A 103 -0.81 -10.69 -1.80
N GLU A 104 -1.79 -11.41 -1.22
CA GLU A 104 -2.91 -11.97 -1.95
C GLU A 104 -3.75 -10.88 -2.61
N GLU A 105 -4.00 -9.78 -1.91
CA GLU A 105 -4.75 -8.65 -2.45
C GLU A 105 -3.98 -7.94 -3.59
N ILE A 106 -2.70 -7.62 -3.41
CA ILE A 106 -1.90 -6.93 -4.44
C ILE A 106 -1.72 -7.80 -5.68
N ILE A 107 -1.28 -9.05 -5.51
CA ILE A 107 -1.01 -9.96 -6.63
C ILE A 107 -2.31 -10.47 -7.24
N GLY A 108 -3.35 -10.72 -6.43
CA GLY A 108 -4.68 -11.06 -6.91
C GLY A 108 -5.26 -9.96 -7.79
N TYR A 109 -5.09 -8.70 -7.39
CA TYR A 109 -5.52 -7.56 -8.20
C TYR A 109 -4.76 -7.45 -9.53
N LEU A 110 -3.43 -7.64 -9.52
CA LEU A 110 -2.64 -7.69 -10.75
C LEU A 110 -3.11 -8.82 -11.67
N ASN A 111 -3.33 -10.01 -11.14
CA ASN A 111 -3.80 -11.17 -11.89
C ASN A 111 -5.16 -10.91 -12.54
N GLN A 112 -6.10 -10.35 -11.77
CA GLN A 112 -7.43 -9.98 -12.25
C GLN A 112 -7.36 -8.96 -13.39
N LYS A 113 -6.52 -7.92 -13.25
CA LYS A 113 -6.45 -6.80 -14.21
C LYS A 113 -5.63 -7.13 -15.46
N ALA A 114 -4.57 -7.93 -15.32
CA ALA A 114 -3.69 -8.28 -16.43
C ALA A 114 -4.03 -9.63 -17.09
N GLY A 115 -5.01 -10.38 -16.56
CA GLY A 115 -5.33 -11.74 -17.02
C GLY A 115 -4.15 -12.71 -16.83
N LYS A 116 -3.40 -12.54 -15.74
CA LYS A 116 -2.22 -13.35 -15.40
C LYS A 116 -2.48 -14.20 -14.15
N ASN A 117 -1.52 -15.06 -13.80
CA ASN A 117 -1.64 -15.94 -12.63
C ASN A 117 -0.33 -16.01 -11.83
N PHE A 118 0.19 -14.86 -11.40
CA PHE A 118 1.33 -14.80 -10.51
C PHE A 118 0.97 -15.29 -9.11
N SER A 119 1.90 -15.95 -8.43
CA SER A 119 1.69 -16.45 -7.07
C SER A 119 2.01 -15.38 -6.03
N HIS A 120 1.06 -15.08 -5.14
CA HIS A 120 1.28 -14.28 -3.93
C HIS A 120 2.15 -15.01 -2.88
N LYS A 121 2.36 -16.32 -3.07
CA LYS A 121 3.22 -17.16 -2.23
C LYS A 121 4.69 -17.12 -2.67
N SER A 122 4.98 -16.54 -3.83
CA SER A 122 6.34 -16.42 -4.35
C SER A 122 7.16 -15.43 -3.51
N GLU A 123 8.30 -15.91 -3.00
CA GLU A 123 9.24 -15.08 -2.22
C GLU A 123 9.79 -13.90 -3.02
N ALA A 124 10.01 -14.06 -4.33
CA ALA A 124 10.46 -12.97 -5.18
C ALA A 124 9.42 -11.83 -5.25
N ASN A 125 8.13 -12.18 -5.39
CA ASN A 125 7.04 -11.20 -5.44
C ASN A 125 6.86 -10.50 -4.09
N ARG A 126 6.93 -11.27 -3.00
CA ARG A 126 6.86 -10.74 -1.63
C ARG A 126 8.00 -9.77 -1.34
N LYS A 127 9.22 -10.10 -1.76
CA LYS A 127 10.40 -9.23 -1.57
C LYS A 127 10.23 -7.88 -2.25
N LEU A 128 9.68 -7.85 -3.46
CA LEU A 128 9.42 -6.60 -4.19
C LEU A 128 8.38 -5.74 -3.48
N ILE A 129 7.28 -6.35 -3.03
CA ILE A 129 6.21 -5.68 -2.29
C ILE A 129 6.74 -5.14 -0.96
N ASN A 130 7.46 -5.96 -0.19
CA ASN A 130 8.03 -5.57 1.09
C ASN A 130 8.99 -4.38 0.95
N GLY A 131 9.80 -4.36 -0.11
CA GLY A 131 10.66 -3.22 -0.39
C GLY A 131 9.89 -1.91 -0.54
N ARG A 132 8.71 -1.92 -1.18
CA ARG A 132 7.88 -0.70 -1.29
C ARG A 132 7.17 -0.38 0.04
N ILE A 133 6.69 -1.38 0.77
CA ILE A 133 6.04 -1.17 2.08
C ILE A 133 7.03 -0.54 3.07
N SER A 134 8.30 -0.99 3.09
CA SER A 134 9.34 -0.38 3.92
C SER A 134 9.66 1.07 3.57
N GLU A 135 9.36 1.49 2.33
CA GLU A 135 9.46 2.88 1.87
C GLU A 135 8.19 3.70 2.16
N GLY A 136 7.22 3.14 2.90
CA GLY A 136 5.96 3.81 3.26
C GLY A 136 4.86 3.68 2.22
N ARG A 137 4.98 2.79 1.23
CA ARG A 137 3.95 2.60 0.20
C ARG A 137 2.79 1.75 0.70
N THR A 138 1.59 2.26 0.50
CA THR A 138 0.34 1.61 0.88
C THR A 138 -0.23 0.77 -0.27
N LEU A 139 -1.15 -0.15 0.06
CA LEU A 139 -1.93 -0.94 -0.90
C LEU A 139 -2.51 -0.11 -2.06
N HIS A 140 -3.01 1.09 -1.76
CA HIS A 140 -3.56 2.01 -2.76
C HIS A 140 -2.55 2.35 -3.86
N HIS A 141 -1.29 2.60 -3.51
CA HIS A 141 -0.24 2.88 -4.48
C HIS A 141 0.03 1.69 -5.42
N PHE A 142 -0.02 0.47 -4.89
CA PHE A 142 0.13 -0.73 -5.71
C PHE A 142 -1.02 -0.89 -6.71
N LYS A 143 -2.27 -0.71 -6.25
CA LYS A 143 -3.45 -0.77 -7.14
C LYS A 143 -3.37 0.30 -8.23
N HIS A 144 -3.01 1.54 -7.88
CA HIS A 144 -2.82 2.63 -8.84
C HIS A 144 -1.77 2.31 -9.91
N VAL A 145 -0.60 1.79 -9.51
CA VAL A 145 0.45 1.39 -10.47
C VAL A 145 -0.05 0.29 -11.41
N ILE A 146 -0.79 -0.69 -10.88
CA ILE A 146 -1.40 -1.76 -11.68
C ILE A 146 -2.39 -1.17 -12.68
N ASP A 147 -3.30 -0.30 -12.24
CA ASP A 147 -4.29 0.36 -13.10
C ASP A 147 -3.64 1.12 -14.25
N VAL A 148 -2.71 2.02 -13.93
CA VAL A 148 -2.03 2.88 -14.91
C VAL A 148 -1.25 2.06 -15.93
N LYS A 149 -0.60 0.97 -15.51
CA LYS A 149 0.19 0.13 -16.42
C LYS A 149 -0.64 -0.86 -17.21
N CYS A 150 -1.68 -1.44 -16.62
CA CYS A 150 -2.64 -2.24 -17.37
C CYS A 150 -3.30 -1.39 -18.46
N GLU A 151 -3.74 -0.17 -18.15
CA GLU A 151 -4.30 0.75 -19.15
C GLU A 151 -3.33 1.02 -20.32
N GLN A 152 -2.02 1.10 -20.05
CA GLN A 152 -1.03 1.43 -21.07
C GLN A 152 -0.50 0.25 -21.86
N TRP A 153 -0.37 -0.91 -21.21
CA TRP A 153 0.42 -2.03 -21.72
C TRP A 153 -0.41 -3.29 -21.98
N LEU A 154 -1.66 -3.36 -21.52
CA LEU A 154 -2.46 -4.58 -21.67
C LEU A 154 -2.79 -4.88 -23.14
N GLU A 155 -3.13 -3.83 -23.91
CA GLU A 155 -3.50 -3.95 -25.33
C GLU A 155 -2.29 -3.99 -26.28
N ASP A 156 -1.10 -3.60 -25.81
CA ASP A 156 0.14 -3.61 -26.60
C ASP A 156 0.83 -4.98 -26.45
N PRO A 157 0.94 -5.79 -27.52
CA PRO A 157 1.53 -7.12 -27.45
C PRO A 157 2.98 -7.16 -26.93
N ALA A 158 3.78 -6.13 -27.24
CA ALA A 158 5.17 -6.05 -26.80
C ALA A 158 5.26 -5.63 -25.33
N MET A 159 4.35 -4.75 -24.88
CA MET A 159 4.40 -4.21 -23.52
C MET A 159 3.68 -5.10 -22.50
N ASN A 160 2.71 -5.91 -22.92
CA ASN A 160 1.94 -6.81 -22.04
C ASN A 160 2.85 -7.78 -21.26
N GLU A 161 3.97 -8.23 -21.85
CA GLU A 161 4.94 -9.10 -21.19
C GLU A 161 5.53 -8.47 -19.91
N TYR A 162 5.59 -7.14 -19.86
CA TYR A 162 6.13 -6.39 -18.72
C TYR A 162 5.11 -6.16 -17.59
N LEU A 163 3.85 -6.58 -17.74
CA LEU A 163 2.84 -6.56 -16.67
C LEU A 163 3.08 -7.67 -15.65
N ARG A 164 4.21 -7.59 -14.94
CA ARG A 164 4.66 -8.56 -13.93
C ARG A 164 5.19 -7.86 -12.68
N PRO A 165 5.16 -8.52 -11.50
CA PRO A 165 5.60 -7.90 -10.24
C PRO A 165 7.01 -7.31 -10.31
N SER A 166 7.96 -8.01 -10.97
CA SER A 166 9.35 -7.57 -11.08
C SER A 166 9.53 -6.27 -11.86
N THR A 167 8.62 -5.94 -12.78
CA THR A 167 8.68 -4.68 -13.52
C THR A 167 7.87 -3.58 -12.84
N LEU A 168 6.66 -3.92 -12.38
CA LEU A 168 5.74 -2.96 -11.78
C LEU A 168 6.22 -2.47 -10.41
N PHE A 169 6.84 -3.35 -9.63
CA PHE A 169 7.28 -3.07 -8.25
C PHE A 169 8.80 -2.90 -8.12
N ALA A 170 9.48 -2.67 -9.25
CA ALA A 170 10.90 -2.37 -9.29
C ALA A 170 11.20 -1.03 -8.61
N GLN A 171 12.26 -0.98 -7.79
CA GLN A 171 12.65 0.22 -7.05
C GLN A 171 12.83 1.46 -7.91
N LYS A 172 13.47 1.27 -9.07
CA LYS A 172 13.80 2.35 -10.00
C LYS A 172 12.56 3.06 -10.57
N ASN A 173 11.46 2.33 -10.75
CA ASN A 173 10.34 2.82 -11.57
C ASN A 173 9.04 3.02 -10.78
N PHE A 174 8.91 2.40 -9.61
CA PHE A 174 7.66 2.44 -8.83
C PHE A 174 7.20 3.87 -8.56
N GLU A 175 8.12 4.75 -8.15
CA GLU A 175 7.79 6.15 -7.87
C GLU A 175 7.29 6.90 -9.10
N ASN A 176 7.90 6.64 -10.25
CA ASN A 176 7.48 7.25 -11.51
C ASN A 176 6.06 6.81 -11.87
N TYR A 177 5.72 5.55 -11.63
CA TYR A 177 4.40 5.01 -11.94
C TYR A 177 3.32 5.53 -10.99
N VAL A 178 3.64 5.69 -9.70
CA VAL A 178 2.74 6.30 -8.72
C VAL A 178 2.35 7.71 -9.13
N ASN A 179 3.33 8.51 -9.58
CA ASN A 179 3.11 9.90 -9.98
C ASN A 179 2.58 10.04 -11.41
N GLN A 180 2.42 8.95 -12.15
CA GLN A 180 1.93 8.98 -13.51
C GLN A 180 0.40 9.16 -13.49
N LYS A 181 -0.07 10.19 -14.20
CA LYS A 181 -1.51 10.41 -14.44
C LYS A 181 -2.02 9.34 -15.39
N SER A 182 -3.19 8.76 -15.09
CA SER A 182 -3.93 7.94 -16.05
C SER A 182 -4.15 8.74 -17.33
N LYS A 183 -4.12 8.06 -18.48
CA LYS A 183 -4.44 8.73 -19.74
C LYS A 183 -5.92 9.06 -19.66
N VAL A 184 -6.26 10.28 -19.24
CA VAL A 184 -7.58 10.84 -19.55
C VAL A 184 -7.72 10.63 -21.05
N ASN A 185 -8.71 9.83 -21.45
CA ASN A 185 -9.08 9.62 -22.84
C ASN A 185 -9.24 11.01 -23.47
N LYS A 186 -8.17 11.56 -24.04
CA LYS A 186 -8.27 12.49 -25.14
C LYS A 186 -8.94 11.61 -26.18
N GLN A 187 -10.26 11.77 -26.33
CA GLN A 187 -10.97 11.32 -27.50
C GLN A 187 -10.02 11.55 -28.67
N LYS A 188 -9.70 10.49 -29.42
CA LYS A 188 -8.91 10.64 -30.64
C LYS A 188 -9.49 11.86 -31.35
N PRO A 189 -8.68 12.85 -31.77
CA PRO A 189 -9.21 13.91 -32.62
C PRO A 189 -9.89 13.18 -33.79
N SER A 190 -11.21 13.27 -33.89
CA SER A 190 -11.94 12.63 -34.99
C SER A 190 -11.36 13.22 -36.26
N ASP A 191 -10.80 12.39 -37.13
CA ASP A 191 -10.41 12.88 -38.44
C ASP A 191 -11.70 13.36 -39.11
N PRO A 192 -11.77 14.58 -39.67
CA PRO A 192 -12.96 15.05 -40.38
C PRO A 192 -13.45 14.08 -41.47
N ARG A 193 -12.58 13.15 -41.92
CA ARG A 193 -12.88 12.12 -42.92
C ARG A 193 -13.41 10.81 -42.34
N ASP A 194 -13.39 10.59 -41.02
CA ASP A 194 -13.90 9.35 -40.43
C ASP A 194 -15.42 9.20 -40.70
N LYS A 195 -16.17 10.31 -40.66
CA LYS A 195 -17.61 10.32 -41.02
C LYS A 195 -17.86 10.02 -42.49
N GLU A 196 -16.97 10.48 -43.37
CA GLU A 196 -17.04 10.21 -44.81
C GLU A 196 -16.76 8.73 -45.11
N ILE A 197 -15.81 8.12 -44.42
CA ILE A 197 -15.50 6.69 -44.57
C ILE A 197 -16.68 5.82 -44.08
N ASP A 198 -17.30 6.18 -42.96
CA ASP A 198 -18.47 5.46 -42.43
C ASP A 198 -19.68 5.61 -43.35
N PHE A 199 -19.89 6.79 -43.91
CA PHE A 199 -20.94 7.03 -44.91
C PHE A 199 -20.69 6.23 -46.20
N GLN A 200 -19.46 6.23 -46.72
CA GLN A 200 -19.12 5.42 -47.92
C GLN A 200 -19.34 3.93 -47.69
N ARG A 201 -18.98 3.42 -46.50
CA ARG A 201 -19.26 2.03 -46.13
C ARG A 201 -20.76 1.75 -46.04
N TRP A 202 -21.55 2.69 -45.51
CA TRP A 202 -23.02 2.58 -45.43
C TRP A 202 -23.67 2.46 -46.81
N ILE A 203 -23.22 3.26 -47.77
CA ILE A 203 -23.66 3.19 -49.17
C ILE A 203 -23.25 1.85 -49.80
N GLN A 204 -22.04 1.37 -49.53
CA GLN A 204 -21.52 0.12 -50.07
C GLN A 204 -22.22 -1.12 -49.51
N GLU A 205 -22.79 -1.02 -48.31
CA GLU A 205 -23.69 -2.01 -47.71
C GLU A 205 -25.13 -1.95 -48.27
N GLY A 206 -25.42 -1.03 -49.20
CA GLY A 206 -26.73 -0.89 -49.86
C GLY A 206 -27.81 -0.28 -48.96
N LYS A 207 -27.41 0.40 -47.88
CA LYS A 207 -28.34 1.07 -46.97
C LYS A 207 -28.73 2.44 -47.51
N ASP A 208 -29.94 2.88 -47.14
CA ASP A 208 -30.50 4.14 -47.61
C ASP A 208 -29.66 5.33 -47.10
N PRO A 209 -29.12 6.19 -48.00
CA PRO A 209 -28.36 7.37 -47.64
C PRO A 209 -29.09 8.32 -46.69
N GLU A 210 -30.42 8.43 -46.80
CA GLU A 210 -31.24 9.37 -46.01
C GLU A 210 -31.39 8.93 -44.54
N THR A 211 -31.04 7.68 -44.23
CA THR A 211 -31.16 7.10 -42.89
C THR A 211 -29.86 7.12 -42.09
N PHE A 212 -28.77 7.63 -42.66
CA PHE A 212 -27.47 7.67 -42.01
C PHE A 212 -27.43 8.73 -40.89
N ASP A 213 -27.12 8.31 -39.66
CA ASP A 213 -27.06 9.18 -38.48
C ASP A 213 -25.74 9.96 -38.42
N TRP A 214 -25.82 11.26 -38.69
CA TRP A 214 -24.68 12.18 -38.65
C TRP A 214 -24.27 12.60 -37.22
N GLY A 215 -25.06 12.24 -36.20
CA GLY A 215 -25.03 12.82 -34.85
C GLY A 215 -24.16 12.14 -33.79
N LYS A 216 -23.35 11.13 -34.14
CA LYS A 216 -22.35 10.55 -33.22
C LYS A 216 -21.02 11.29 -33.18
#